data_AF-A0AAE3ZK80-F1
#
_entry.id   AF-A0AAE3ZK80-F1
#
_cell.length_a   1.000
_cell.length_b   1.000
_cell.length_c   1.000
_cell.angle_alpha   90.00
_cell.angle_beta   90.00
_cell.angle_gamma   90.00
#
_symmetry.space_group_name_H-M   'P 1'
#
loop_
_entity.id
_entity.type
_entity.pdbx_description
1 polymer ?
#
loop_
_entity_poly.entity_id
_entity_poly.type
_entity_poly.pdbx_seq_one_letter_code
_entity_poly.pdbx_strand_id
1 'polypeptide(L)'
;MAASTLMTMLRLAHGVLEFLVKQREEEVLAFAHGHTTLAFISASQPVETSAPPPSRPMESSARPPETVPLPAVNPAPAKRSSGRTKPTIDEQKAAETAEALRRCETESDGLGHLNRVAKNNEDRKLIAQALNIEGAGGLSKAKLIEHILRHAIGARRTFDGLSSW
;
A
#
# COMPACT_ATOMS: atom_id res chain seq x y z
N MET A 1 29.20 21.96 22.62
CA MET A 1 28.27 22.71 21.74
C MET A 1 26.97 21.96 21.40
N ALA A 2 26.84 20.64 21.64
CA ALA A 2 25.64 19.86 21.27
C ALA A 2 24.36 20.17 22.07
N ALA A 3 24.48 20.58 23.35
CA ALA A 3 23.31 20.81 24.22
C ALA A 3 22.42 21.99 23.74
N SER A 4 22.99 23.01 23.11
CA SER A 4 22.24 24.17 22.62
C SER A 4 21.38 23.82 21.41
N THR A 5 21.89 22.99 20.50
CA THR A 5 21.15 22.58 19.30
C THR A 5 19.93 21.73 19.65
N LEU A 6 20.06 20.84 20.63
CA LEU A 6 18.97 20.00 21.11
C LEU A 6 17.82 20.84 21.69
N MET A 7 18.14 21.83 22.54
CA MET A 7 17.16 22.76 23.10
C MET A 7 16.44 23.58 22.03
N THR A 8 17.13 24.03 20.99
CA THR A 8 16.52 24.77 19.88
C THR A 8 15.55 23.89 19.09
N MET A 9 15.94 22.64 18.80
CA MET A 9 15.07 21.68 18.12
C MET A 9 13.81 21.36 18.94
N LEU A 10 13.96 21.19 20.26
CA LEU A 10 12.81 20.95 21.15
C LEU A 10 11.84 22.12 21.16
N ARG A 11 12.34 23.36 21.22
CA ARG A 11 11.50 24.58 21.18
C ARG A 11 10.79 24.73 19.85
N LEU A 12 11.47 24.41 18.75
CA LEU A 12 10.87 24.44 17.42
C LEU A 12 9.75 23.40 17.30
N ALA A 13 10.01 22.15 17.70
CA ALA A 13 9.02 21.07 17.68
C ALA A 13 7.79 21.42 18.53
N HIS A 14 8.00 21.97 19.72
CA HIS A 14 6.92 22.44 20.59
C HIS A 14 6.09 23.55 19.93
N GLY A 15 6.74 24.53 19.31
CA GLY A 15 6.05 25.63 18.61
C GLY A 15 5.20 25.13 17.43
N VAL A 16 5.70 24.14 16.68
CA VAL A 16 4.95 23.53 15.57
C VAL A 16 3.71 22.78 16.08
N LEU A 17 3.83 22.01 17.17
CA LEU A 17 2.69 21.30 17.77
C LEU A 17 1.62 22.27 18.28
N GLU A 18 2.02 23.32 18.99
CA GLU A 18 1.11 24.39 19.45
C GLU A 18 0.39 25.09 18.29
N PHE A 19 1.09 25.29 17.17
CA PHE A 19 0.49 25.87 15.97
C PHE A 19 -0.55 24.93 15.35
N LEU A 20 -0.22 23.65 15.19
CA LEU A 20 -1.12 22.63 14.63
C LEU A 20 -2.39 22.46 15.48
N VAL A 21 -2.28 22.52 16.81
CA VAL A 21 -3.43 22.44 17.72
C VAL A 21 -4.40 23.63 17.55
N LYS A 22 -3.91 24.78 17.06
CA LYS A 22 -4.73 25.98 16.83
C LYS A 22 -5.35 26.06 15.43
N GLN A 23 -4.93 25.21 14.50
CA GLN A 23 -5.50 25.16 13.16
C GLN A 23 -6.84 24.42 13.16
N ARG A 24 -7.70 24.72 12.18
CA ARG A 24 -8.95 23.98 12.01
C ARG A 24 -8.63 22.58 11.47
N GLU A 25 -9.43 21.59 11.86
CA GLU A 25 -9.22 20.19 11.47
C GLU A 25 -9.10 20.01 9.95
N GLU A 26 -9.89 20.76 9.18
CA GLU A 26 -9.85 20.79 7.70
C GLU A 26 -8.49 21.25 7.14
N GLU A 27 -7.84 22.20 7.81
CA GLU A 27 -6.54 22.74 7.38
C GLU A 27 -5.40 21.79 7.73
N VAL A 28 -5.51 21.09 8.88
CA VAL A 28 -4.55 20.05 9.29
C VAL A 28 -4.62 18.84 8.36
N LEU A 29 -5.83 18.43 7.97
CA LEU A 29 -6.03 17.36 6.99
C LEU A 29 -5.48 17.77 5.62
N ALA A 30 -5.79 18.98 5.14
CA ALA A 30 -5.23 19.48 3.88
C ALA A 30 -3.68 19.52 3.91
N PHE A 31 -3.08 19.80 5.07
CA PHE A 31 -1.62 19.76 5.23
C PHE A 31 -1.08 18.33 5.17
N ALA A 32 -1.71 17.38 5.86
CA ALA A 32 -1.32 15.97 5.86
C ALA A 32 -1.44 15.33 4.46
N HIS A 33 -2.43 15.76 3.67
CA HIS A 33 -2.63 15.33 2.29
C HIS A 33 -1.76 16.09 1.27
N GLY A 34 -0.94 17.06 1.71
CA GLY A 34 -0.05 17.84 0.84
C GLY A 34 -0.75 18.91 -0.02
N HIS A 35 -2.01 19.21 0.28
CA HIS A 35 -2.77 20.27 -0.40
C HIS A 35 -2.47 21.67 0.14
N THR A 36 -1.99 21.77 1.37
CA THR A 36 -1.50 23.02 1.95
C THR A 36 -0.04 22.86 2.37
N THR A 37 0.78 23.86 2.08
CA THR A 37 2.18 23.89 2.50
C THR A 37 2.31 24.88 3.64
N LEU A 38 2.87 24.45 4.78
CA LEU A 38 3.23 25.34 5.87
C LEU A 38 4.42 26.19 5.45
N ALA A 39 4.14 27.41 5.01
CA ALA A 39 5.17 28.42 4.82
C ALA A 39 5.56 28.98 6.18
N PHE A 40 6.75 28.66 6.67
CA PHE A 40 7.37 29.39 7.78
C PHE A 40 7.83 30.74 7.24
N ILE A 41 6.92 31.70 7.23
CA ILE A 41 7.24 33.07 6.84
C ILE A 41 8.02 33.69 8.00
N SER A 42 9.34 33.53 7.99
CA SER A 42 10.20 34.53 8.63
C SER A 42 9.81 35.87 8.01
N ALA A 43 9.43 36.86 8.83
CA ALA A 43 8.64 38.05 8.48
C ALA A 43 9.21 38.94 7.35
N SER A 44 9.32 38.44 6.12
CA SER A 44 10.06 39.09 5.04
C SER A 44 9.65 38.74 3.60
N GLN A 45 8.52 38.06 3.29
CA GLN A 45 8.08 37.96 1.89
C GLN A 45 6.54 38.01 1.67
N PRO A 46 6.07 38.78 0.66
CA PRO A 46 4.67 38.88 0.27
C PRO A 46 4.24 37.78 -0.71
N VAL A 47 2.95 37.42 -0.63
CA VAL A 47 2.21 36.42 -1.40
C VAL A 47 1.94 36.84 -2.84
N GLU A 48 2.12 35.92 -3.80
CA GLU A 48 1.52 36.01 -5.14
C GLU A 48 0.52 34.86 -5.36
N THR A 49 -0.75 35.25 -5.34
CA THR A 49 -1.92 34.54 -5.85
C THR A 49 -1.82 34.41 -7.37
N SER A 50 -2.00 33.21 -7.91
CA SER A 50 -2.36 33.04 -9.33
C SER A 50 -3.48 32.01 -9.48
N ALA A 51 -4.52 32.45 -10.18
CA ALA A 51 -5.87 31.90 -10.29
C ALA A 51 -5.99 30.73 -11.31
N PRO A 52 -7.11 29.97 -11.29
CA PRO A 52 -7.40 28.93 -12.29
C PRO A 52 -8.16 29.49 -13.52
N PRO A 53 -7.97 28.90 -14.72
CA PRO A 53 -8.85 29.17 -15.87
C PRO A 53 -10.03 28.17 -16.03
N PRO A 54 -11.12 28.57 -16.72
CA PRO A 54 -12.43 27.90 -16.71
C PRO A 54 -12.73 26.95 -17.89
N SER A 55 -13.85 26.22 -17.72
CA SER A 55 -14.66 25.28 -18.52
C SER A 55 -14.64 25.35 -20.07
N ARG A 56 -14.96 24.22 -20.73
CA ARG A 56 -16.09 24.05 -21.71
C ARG A 56 -16.28 22.61 -22.28
N PRO A 57 -17.44 22.31 -22.94
CA PRO A 57 -18.11 21.00 -23.05
C PRO A 57 -18.14 20.40 -24.47
N MET A 58 -18.67 19.16 -24.59
CA MET A 58 -19.54 18.58 -25.65
C MET A 58 -19.25 17.10 -25.94
N GLU A 59 -20.22 16.25 -25.60
CA GLU A 59 -20.97 15.31 -26.47
C GLU A 59 -20.27 14.73 -27.72
N SER A 60 -20.16 13.39 -27.79
CA SER A 60 -20.45 12.67 -29.05
C SER A 60 -20.68 11.18 -28.79
N SER A 61 -21.90 10.74 -29.11
CA SER A 61 -22.29 9.34 -29.29
C SER A 61 -21.33 8.56 -30.19
N ALA A 62 -20.98 7.35 -29.79
CA ALA A 62 -20.43 6.34 -30.69
C ALA A 62 -21.11 4.99 -30.42
N ARG A 63 -21.96 4.61 -31.37
CA ARG A 63 -22.62 3.31 -31.52
C ARG A 63 -21.61 2.20 -31.81
N PRO A 64 -21.85 0.95 -31.36
CA PRO A 64 -21.47 -0.21 -32.17
C PRO A 64 -22.68 -1.09 -32.56
N PRO A 65 -22.60 -1.78 -33.71
CA PRO A 65 -23.67 -2.64 -34.23
C PRO A 65 -23.71 -4.03 -33.58
N GLU A 66 -24.92 -4.58 -33.42
CA GLU A 66 -25.18 -6.03 -33.37
C GLU A 66 -24.88 -6.68 -34.73
N THR A 67 -24.41 -7.94 -34.73
CA THR A 67 -24.68 -9.06 -35.68
C THR A 67 -23.75 -10.23 -35.27
N VAL A 68 -24.17 -11.19 -34.44
CA VAL A 68 -24.79 -12.53 -34.75
C VAL A 68 -23.72 -13.64 -35.01
N PRO A 69 -24.00 -14.91 -34.62
CA PRO A 69 -23.03 -15.92 -34.13
C PRO A 69 -22.70 -17.01 -35.17
N LEU A 70 -21.79 -17.97 -34.83
CA LEU A 70 -21.84 -19.42 -35.11
C LEU A 70 -20.50 -20.14 -34.70
N PRO A 71 -20.43 -21.48 -34.65
CA PRO A 71 -19.98 -22.23 -33.47
C PRO A 71 -18.72 -23.11 -33.71
N ALA A 72 -18.37 -23.84 -32.64
CA ALA A 72 -17.54 -25.04 -32.59
C ALA A 72 -16.03 -24.84 -32.81
N VAL A 73 -15.24 -25.23 -31.82
CA VAL A 73 -14.61 -26.56 -31.77
C VAL A 73 -13.78 -26.62 -30.48
N ASN A 74 -14.15 -27.58 -29.65
CA ASN A 74 -13.37 -28.03 -28.51
C ASN A 74 -12.04 -28.62 -29.03
N PRO A 75 -10.90 -28.26 -28.45
CA PRO A 75 -10.10 -29.35 -27.90
C PRO A 75 -9.62 -29.02 -26.48
N ALA A 76 -10.10 -29.78 -25.51
CA ALA A 76 -9.30 -30.13 -24.35
C ALA A 76 -8.00 -30.78 -24.86
N PRO A 77 -6.84 -30.19 -24.56
CA PRO A 77 -5.98 -30.74 -23.50
C PRO A 77 -5.32 -29.59 -22.72
N ALA A 78 -4.88 -29.71 -21.48
CA ALA A 78 -4.22 -30.83 -20.85
C ALA A 78 -4.48 -30.73 -19.35
N LYS A 79 -4.62 -31.89 -18.71
CA LYS A 79 -4.25 -32.04 -17.30
C LYS A 79 -2.79 -31.60 -17.20
N ARG A 80 -2.56 -30.33 -16.85
CA ARG A 80 -1.26 -29.90 -16.35
C ARG A 80 -1.08 -30.70 -15.07
N SER A 81 -0.24 -31.72 -15.15
CA SER A 81 0.35 -32.36 -13.99
C SER A 81 1.05 -31.25 -13.21
N SER A 82 0.32 -30.64 -12.29
CA SER A 82 0.88 -29.86 -11.21
C SER A 82 1.67 -30.86 -10.39
N GLY A 83 2.95 -31.04 -10.76
CA GLY A 83 3.94 -31.50 -9.83
C GLY A 83 3.84 -30.56 -8.64
N ARG A 84 3.13 -31.02 -7.60
CA ARG A 84 2.97 -30.29 -6.35
C ARG A 84 4.36 -30.27 -5.74
N THR A 85 5.14 -29.27 -6.11
CA THR A 85 6.45 -28.99 -5.51
C THR A 85 6.21 -28.88 -4.03
N LYS A 86 6.74 -29.84 -3.27
CA LYS A 86 6.57 -29.83 -1.83
C LYS A 86 7.10 -28.49 -1.28
N PRO A 87 6.46 -27.93 -0.26
CA PRO A 87 7.01 -26.77 0.42
C PRO A 87 8.44 -27.07 0.87
N THR A 88 9.31 -26.09 0.67
CA THR A 88 10.73 -26.13 1.05
C THR A 88 10.94 -25.71 2.50
N ILE A 89 9.95 -25.02 3.08
CA ILE A 89 9.94 -24.58 4.48
C ILE A 89 8.96 -25.43 5.30
N ASP A 90 9.33 -25.70 6.54
CA ASP A 90 8.46 -26.36 7.52
C ASP A 90 7.41 -25.39 8.08
N GLU A 91 6.33 -25.92 8.65
CA GLU A 91 5.24 -25.15 9.26
C GLU A 91 5.74 -24.20 10.35
N GLN A 92 6.70 -24.64 11.16
CA GLN A 92 7.28 -23.81 12.22
C GLN A 92 8.01 -22.58 11.64
N LYS A 93 8.79 -22.77 10.57
CA LYS A 93 9.48 -21.67 9.89
C LYS A 93 8.49 -20.75 9.18
N ALA A 94 7.39 -21.29 8.68
CA ALA A 94 6.30 -20.49 8.12
C ALA A 94 5.64 -19.60 9.19
N ALA A 95 5.42 -20.11 10.40
CA ALA A 95 4.89 -19.35 11.53
C ALA A 95 5.86 -18.26 12.03
N GLU A 96 7.15 -18.57 12.15
CA GLU A 96 8.19 -17.58 12.47
C GLU A 96 8.24 -16.45 11.43
N THR A 97 8.12 -16.81 10.15
CA THR A 97 8.10 -15.84 9.04
C THR A 97 6.84 -14.99 9.10
N ALA A 98 5.68 -15.58 9.39
CA ALA A 98 4.43 -14.85 9.59
C ALA A 98 4.53 -13.84 10.74
N GLU A 99 5.18 -14.22 11.84
CA GLU A 99 5.41 -13.31 12.96
C GLU A 99 6.43 -12.21 12.62
N ALA A 100 7.50 -12.54 11.90
CA ALA A 100 8.47 -11.56 11.40
C ALA A 100 7.80 -10.54 10.46
N LEU A 101 6.90 -11.00 9.58
CA LEU A 101 6.12 -10.11 8.71
C LEU A 101 5.19 -9.17 9.49
N ARG A 102 4.64 -9.61 10.63
CA ARG A 102 3.86 -8.72 11.53
C ARG A 102 4.71 -7.65 12.21
N ARG A 103 6.01 -7.92 12.39
CA ARG A 103 6.99 -6.95 12.94
C ARG A 103 7.48 -5.95 11.89
N CYS A 104 7.37 -6.26 10.60
CA CYS A 104 7.74 -5.33 9.54
C CYS A 104 6.84 -4.08 9.55
N GLU A 105 7.46 -2.91 9.43
CA GLU A 105 6.76 -1.63 9.41
C GLU A 105 6.22 -1.31 8.02
N THR A 106 6.90 -1.76 6.97
CA THR A 106 6.53 -1.44 5.57
C THR A 106 6.21 -2.67 4.73
N GLU A 107 5.27 -2.52 3.79
CA GLU A 107 4.96 -3.57 2.80
C GLU A 107 6.15 -3.90 1.90
N SER A 108 6.98 -2.90 1.58
CA SER A 108 8.20 -3.07 0.80
C SER A 108 9.22 -3.96 1.53
N ASP A 109 9.44 -3.72 2.83
CA ASP A 109 10.32 -4.56 3.64
C ASP A 109 9.76 -5.96 3.84
N GLY A 110 8.45 -6.07 4.08
CA GLY A 110 7.76 -7.36 4.17
C GLY A 110 7.85 -8.15 2.87
N LEU A 111 7.71 -7.50 1.71
CA LEU A 111 7.88 -8.11 0.39
C LEU A 111 9.32 -8.62 0.21
N GLY A 112 10.31 -7.82 0.58
CA GLY A 112 11.72 -8.19 0.54
C GLY A 112 12.03 -9.41 1.41
N HIS A 113 11.47 -9.44 2.62
CA HIS A 113 11.62 -10.57 3.54
C HIS A 113 10.92 -11.83 3.00
N LEU A 114 9.68 -11.70 2.53
CA LEU A 114 8.91 -12.80 1.96
C LEU A 114 9.58 -13.40 0.73
N ASN A 115 10.16 -12.59 -0.17
CA ASN A 115 10.87 -13.10 -1.34
C ASN A 115 12.20 -13.79 -0.98
N ARG A 116 12.84 -13.40 0.11
CA ARG A 116 14.07 -14.05 0.60
C ARG A 116 13.78 -15.43 1.19
N VAL A 117 12.68 -15.55 1.94
CA VAL A 117 12.32 -16.79 2.65
C VAL A 117 11.49 -17.74 1.79
N ALA A 118 10.45 -17.23 1.12
CA ALA A 118 9.51 -18.01 0.31
C ALA A 118 9.87 -17.96 -1.17
N LYS A 119 10.70 -18.92 -1.60
CA LYS A 119 11.12 -19.05 -3.00
C LYS A 119 9.97 -19.57 -3.87
N ASN A 120 9.19 -20.51 -3.35
CA ASN A 120 8.12 -21.17 -4.11
C ASN A 120 6.72 -20.64 -3.76
N ASN A 121 5.73 -20.99 -4.60
CA ASN A 121 4.33 -20.64 -4.32
C ASN A 121 3.78 -21.43 -3.13
N GLU A 122 4.15 -22.69 -2.99
CA GLU A 122 3.71 -23.54 -1.86
C GLU A 122 4.27 -23.03 -0.51
N ASP A 123 5.49 -22.48 -0.47
CA ASP A 123 6.04 -21.83 0.73
C ASP A 123 5.19 -20.60 1.14
N ARG A 124 4.76 -19.80 0.15
CA ARG A 124 3.89 -18.65 0.40
C ARG A 124 2.51 -19.09 0.91
N LYS A 125 1.98 -20.21 0.41
CA LYS A 125 0.71 -20.77 0.89
C LYS A 125 0.80 -21.27 2.33
N LEU A 126 1.92 -21.89 2.70
CA LEU A 126 2.17 -22.27 4.10
C LEU A 126 2.22 -21.05 5.02
N ILE A 127 2.89 -19.98 4.61
CA ILE A 127 2.92 -18.71 5.38
C ILE A 127 1.52 -18.10 5.46
N ALA A 128 0.75 -18.14 4.37
CA ALA A 128 -0.64 -17.67 4.37
C ALA A 128 -1.53 -18.50 5.31
N GLN A 129 -1.33 -19.81 5.37
CA GLN A 129 -2.02 -20.70 6.31
C GLN A 129 -1.63 -20.38 7.75
N ALA A 130 -0.34 -20.14 8.03
CA ALA A 130 0.12 -19.71 9.35
C ALA A 130 -0.44 -18.34 9.76
N LEU A 131 -0.81 -17.49 8.80
CA LEU A 131 -1.51 -16.23 9.02
C LEU A 131 -3.04 -16.39 9.11
N ASN A 132 -3.58 -17.61 9.03
CA ASN A 132 -5.02 -17.91 8.96
C ASN A 132 -5.75 -17.24 7.78
N ILE A 133 -5.08 -17.09 6.64
CA ILE A 133 -5.69 -16.54 5.43
C ILE A 133 -6.44 -17.66 4.70
N GLU A 134 -7.77 -17.64 4.81
CA GLU A 134 -8.64 -18.56 4.09
C GLU A 134 -8.59 -18.31 2.56
N GLY A 135 -8.68 -19.39 1.78
CA GLY A 135 -8.71 -19.30 0.30
C GLY A 135 -7.34 -19.14 -0.39
N ALA A 136 -6.23 -19.09 0.36
CA ALA A 136 -4.85 -18.92 -0.16
C ALA A 136 -4.44 -19.92 -1.27
N GLY A 137 -5.08 -21.10 -1.33
CA GLY A 137 -4.75 -22.17 -2.27
C GLY A 137 -5.01 -21.86 -3.75
N GLY A 138 -5.97 -20.98 -4.05
CA GLY A 138 -6.40 -20.65 -5.42
C GLY A 138 -5.87 -19.31 -5.97
N LEU A 139 -5.15 -18.53 -5.16
CA LEU A 139 -4.70 -17.20 -5.58
C LEU A 139 -3.47 -17.25 -6.48
N SER A 140 -3.38 -16.28 -7.39
CA SER A 140 -2.16 -16.03 -8.16
C SER A 140 -1.04 -15.58 -7.23
N LYS A 141 0.22 -15.79 -7.63
CA LYS A 141 1.40 -15.41 -6.82
C LYS A 141 1.33 -13.95 -6.35
N ALA A 142 0.98 -13.02 -7.24
CA ALA A 142 0.89 -11.60 -6.91
C ALA A 142 -0.21 -11.31 -5.87
N LYS A 143 -1.42 -11.86 -6.08
CA LYS A 143 -2.52 -11.70 -5.13
C LYS A 143 -2.24 -12.37 -3.79
N LEU A 144 -1.57 -13.53 -3.78
CA LEU A 144 -1.19 -14.23 -2.56
C LEU A 144 -0.21 -13.39 -1.73
N ILE A 145 0.79 -12.80 -2.38
CA ILE A 145 1.74 -11.88 -1.74
C ILE A 145 1.00 -10.67 -1.16
N GLU A 146 0.13 -10.04 -1.95
CA GLU A 146 -0.66 -8.90 -1.51
C GLU A 146 -1.52 -9.24 -0.29
N HIS A 147 -2.21 -10.38 -0.29
CA HIS A 147 -3.05 -10.81 0.82
C HIS A 147 -2.23 -11.12 2.08
N ILE A 148 -1.08 -11.76 1.93
CA ILE A 148 -0.14 -12.01 3.05
C ILE A 148 0.31 -10.70 3.67
N LEU A 149 0.75 -9.73 2.87
CA LEU A 149 1.23 -8.44 3.36
C LEU A 149 0.09 -7.62 3.98
N ARG A 150 -1.08 -7.58 3.33
CA ARG A 150 -2.26 -6.90 3.85
C ARG A 150 -2.72 -7.49 5.18
N HIS A 151 -2.68 -8.80 5.35
CA HIS A 151 -3.11 -9.44 6.59
C HIS A 151 -2.05 -9.38 7.70
N ALA A 152 -0.75 -9.44 7.34
CA ALA A 152 0.34 -9.37 8.32
C ALA A 152 0.63 -7.93 8.78
N ILE A 153 0.56 -6.98 7.86
CA ILE A 153 0.98 -5.58 8.06
C ILE A 153 -0.25 -4.66 8.02
N GLY A 154 -1.13 -4.83 7.04
CA GLY A 154 -2.28 -3.95 6.80
C GLY A 154 -3.28 -3.84 7.97
N ALA A 155 -3.40 -4.86 8.83
CA ALA A 155 -4.18 -4.76 10.07
C ALA A 155 -3.60 -3.73 11.07
N ARG A 156 -2.28 -3.46 11.02
CA ARG A 156 -1.62 -2.38 11.77
C ARG A 156 -1.51 -1.07 10.98
N ARG A 157 -1.63 -1.16 9.65
CA ARG A 157 -1.35 -0.08 8.68
C ARG A 157 -2.58 0.54 8.04
N THR A 158 -3.77 0.40 8.64
CA THR A 158 -4.93 1.25 8.32
C THR A 158 -4.64 2.76 8.44
N PHE A 159 -3.43 3.16 8.87
CA PHE A 159 -2.98 4.55 8.90
C PHE A 159 -2.02 5.00 7.79
N ASP A 160 -1.28 4.11 7.10
CA ASP A 160 -0.23 4.56 6.16
C ASP A 160 -0.65 4.48 4.67
N GLY A 161 -1.78 3.81 4.41
CA GLY A 161 -2.36 3.58 3.08
C GLY A 161 -3.38 4.62 2.59
N LEU A 162 -3.50 5.78 3.25
CA LEU A 162 -4.18 6.95 2.67
C LEU A 162 -3.33 7.68 1.61
N SER A 163 -2.07 7.24 1.38
CA SER A 163 -1.14 7.92 0.47
C SER A 163 -1.28 7.52 -1.01
N SER A 164 -2.20 6.62 -1.36
CA SER A 164 -2.54 6.38 -2.75
C SER A 164 -3.96 5.84 -2.88
N TRP A 165 -4.95 6.74 -2.91
CA TRP A 165 -6.09 6.77 -3.83
C TRP A 165 -7.13 7.79 -3.37
#